data_AF-A0A1Y1M562-F1
#
_entry.id   AF-A0A1Y1M562-F1
#
_cell.length_a   1.000
_cell.length_b   1.000
_cell.length_c   1.000
_cell.angle_alpha   90.00
_cell.angle_beta   90.00
_cell.angle_gamma   90.00
#
_symmetry.space_group_name_H-M   'P 1'
#
loop_
_entity.id
_entity.type
_entity.pdbx_description
1 polymer ?
#
loop_
_entity_poly.entity_id
_entity_poly.type
_entity_poly.pdbx_seq_one_letter_code
_entity_poly.pdbx_strand_id
1 'polypeptide(L)'
;MPDLTLSFVNARLFDDVSFHPCVRFKRWEGERVLSFIPPDGNFRLMSYHIGSQSVVAIPIYVRHNLSIKTGEHGRLDLTVGPKQTLGRSVEGVKIEVLMPKCILNCCLTSNQGKYNYDPVSKILHWEIGKIDVTKLPNIRGTVSIATGANTSDINPSINVHFTINQLAISGLKVNRLDMYGEKYKPFKGVKYITKAGRFQIRM
;
A
#
# COMPACT_ATOMS: atom_id res chain seq x y z
N MET A 1 -32.06 -6.56 -20.89
CA MET A 1 -31.20 -6.56 -19.69
C MET A 1 -29.78 -6.81 -20.14
N PRO A 2 -28.81 -5.93 -19.80
CA PRO A 2 -27.46 -6.00 -20.34
C PRO A 2 -26.72 -7.24 -19.82
N ASP A 3 -26.22 -8.07 -20.73
CA ASP A 3 -25.35 -9.20 -20.41
C ASP A 3 -23.89 -8.80 -20.65
N LEU A 4 -23.06 -8.88 -19.62
CA LEU A 4 -21.69 -8.38 -19.64
C LEU A 4 -20.67 -9.51 -19.70
N THR A 5 -19.60 -9.26 -20.45
CA THR A 5 -18.44 -10.13 -20.55
C THR A 5 -17.17 -9.33 -20.25
N LEU A 6 -16.50 -9.63 -19.15
CA LEU A 6 -15.26 -9.00 -18.70
C LEU A 6 -14.09 -9.98 -18.83
N SER A 7 -13.06 -9.56 -19.55
CA SER A 7 -11.83 -10.34 -19.77
C SER A 7 -10.59 -9.59 -19.26
N PHE A 8 -9.55 -10.34 -18.91
CA PHE A 8 -8.27 -9.82 -18.43
C PHE A 8 -7.14 -10.29 -19.33
N VAL A 9 -6.10 -9.46 -19.47
CA VAL A 9 -4.90 -9.81 -20.25
C VAL A 9 -4.14 -10.96 -19.58
N ASN A 10 -4.12 -10.95 -18.24
CA ASN A 10 -3.34 -11.85 -17.39
C ASN A 10 -4.21 -12.48 -16.30
N ALA A 11 -5.32 -13.12 -16.71
CA ALA A 11 -6.26 -13.80 -15.81
C ALA A 11 -5.62 -14.92 -14.95
N ARG A 12 -4.42 -15.40 -15.32
CA ARG A 12 -3.68 -16.42 -14.54
C ARG A 12 -3.11 -15.88 -13.22
N LEU A 13 -3.12 -14.57 -13.01
CA LEU A 13 -2.66 -13.96 -11.75
C LEU A 13 -3.59 -14.23 -10.58
N PHE A 14 -4.87 -14.52 -10.86
CA PHE A 14 -5.87 -14.72 -9.83
C PHE A 14 -5.71 -16.07 -9.16
N ASP A 15 -5.70 -16.03 -7.84
CA ASP A 15 -5.74 -17.18 -6.94
C ASP A 15 -6.85 -16.96 -5.90
N ASP A 16 -7.38 -18.03 -5.32
CA ASP A 16 -8.43 -18.00 -4.28
C ASP A 16 -9.54 -16.97 -4.57
N VAL A 17 -10.25 -17.18 -5.68
CA VAL A 17 -11.23 -16.21 -6.19
C VAL A 17 -12.62 -16.47 -5.63
N SER A 18 -13.28 -15.43 -5.14
CA SER A 18 -14.70 -15.45 -4.79
C SER A 18 -15.49 -14.55 -5.74
N PHE A 19 -16.65 -15.04 -6.20
CA PHE A 19 -17.48 -14.34 -7.17
C PHE A 19 -18.80 -13.88 -6.58
N HIS A 20 -19.33 -12.78 -7.12
CA HIS A 20 -20.73 -12.44 -6.93
C HIS A 20 -21.65 -13.52 -7.56
N PRO A 21 -22.81 -13.84 -6.98
CA PRO A 21 -23.74 -14.85 -7.51
C PRO A 21 -24.21 -14.62 -8.95
N CYS A 22 -24.10 -13.40 -9.48
CA CYS A 22 -24.46 -13.09 -10.86
C CYS A 22 -23.45 -13.64 -11.90
N VAL A 23 -22.29 -14.10 -11.46
CA VAL A 23 -21.22 -14.61 -12.32
C VAL A 23 -21.47 -16.07 -12.69
N ARG A 24 -21.44 -16.36 -13.99
CA ARG A 24 -21.57 -17.71 -14.54
C ARG A 24 -20.25 -18.47 -14.38
N PHE A 25 -20.10 -19.20 -13.26
CA PHE A 25 -18.86 -19.90 -12.90
C PHE A 25 -18.31 -20.83 -14.00
N LYS A 26 -19.17 -21.57 -14.72
CA LYS A 26 -18.76 -22.48 -15.80
C LYS A 26 -17.94 -21.78 -16.90
N ARG A 27 -18.27 -20.52 -17.23
CA ARG A 27 -17.50 -19.73 -18.21
C ARG A 27 -16.15 -19.27 -17.66
N TRP A 28 -16.09 -18.93 -16.38
CA TRP A 28 -14.82 -18.63 -15.71
C TRP A 28 -13.89 -19.85 -15.71
N GLU A 29 -14.44 -21.04 -15.44
CA GLU A 29 -13.69 -22.29 -15.40
C GLU A 29 -13.09 -22.66 -16.76
N GLY A 30 -13.88 -22.62 -17.83
CA GLY A 30 -13.43 -23.01 -19.17
C GLY A 30 -12.65 -21.93 -19.93
N GLU A 31 -13.06 -20.66 -19.82
CA GLU A 31 -12.56 -19.58 -20.70
C GLU A 31 -11.74 -18.52 -19.94
N ARG A 32 -11.76 -18.53 -18.59
CA ARG A 32 -11.18 -17.45 -17.74
C ARG A 32 -11.76 -16.06 -18.05
N VAL A 33 -13.05 -16.03 -18.35
CA VAL A 33 -13.84 -14.83 -18.63
C VAL A 33 -14.98 -14.71 -17.64
N LEU A 34 -15.26 -13.50 -17.16
CA LEU A 34 -16.40 -13.23 -16.29
C LEU A 34 -17.62 -12.87 -17.14
N SER A 35 -18.62 -13.75 -17.13
CA SER A 35 -19.89 -13.55 -17.82
C SER A 35 -20.99 -13.38 -16.77
N PHE A 36 -21.73 -12.27 -16.81
CA PHE A 36 -22.70 -11.95 -15.76
C PHE A 36 -23.74 -10.92 -16.23
N ILE A 37 -24.91 -10.96 -15.61
CA ILE A 37 -25.89 -9.88 -15.67
C ILE A 37 -25.74 -9.07 -14.37
N PRO A 38 -25.30 -7.80 -14.41
CA PRO A 38 -25.03 -7.05 -13.20
C PRO A 38 -26.32 -6.73 -12.42
N PRO A 39 -26.30 -6.79 -11.08
CA PRO A 39 -27.28 -6.09 -10.27
C PRO A 39 -27.19 -4.58 -10.48
N ASP A 40 -28.28 -3.87 -10.22
CA ASP A 40 -28.29 -2.41 -10.30
C ASP A 40 -27.45 -1.77 -9.18
N GLY A 41 -26.75 -0.68 -9.52
CA GLY A 41 -25.93 0.08 -8.57
C GLY A 41 -24.55 -0.52 -8.30
N ASN A 42 -24.05 -0.28 -7.08
CA ASN A 42 -22.70 -0.64 -6.68
C ASN A 42 -22.65 -2.02 -6.03
N PHE A 43 -21.80 -2.91 -6.54
CA PHE A 43 -21.60 -4.24 -5.96
C PHE A 43 -20.15 -4.70 -6.14
N ARG A 44 -19.74 -5.70 -5.33
CA ARG A 44 -18.43 -6.36 -5.48
C ARG A 44 -18.58 -7.53 -6.44
N LEU A 45 -18.03 -7.40 -7.65
CA LEU A 45 -18.07 -8.46 -8.66
C LEU A 45 -17.24 -9.69 -8.28
N MET A 46 -16.03 -9.47 -7.75
CA MET A 46 -15.12 -10.54 -7.31
C MET A 46 -14.15 -10.04 -6.22
N SER A 47 -13.64 -10.97 -5.43
CA SER A 47 -12.43 -10.83 -4.61
C SER A 47 -11.43 -11.91 -4.98
N TYR A 48 -10.13 -11.63 -4.85
CA TYR A 48 -9.08 -12.54 -5.27
C TYR A 48 -7.80 -12.28 -4.47
N HIS A 49 -6.95 -13.30 -4.42
CA HIS A 49 -5.55 -13.19 -4.07
C HIS A 49 -4.68 -13.23 -5.33
N ILE A 50 -3.45 -12.76 -5.21
CA ILE A 50 -2.43 -12.91 -6.26
C ILE A 50 -1.61 -14.15 -5.92
N GLY A 51 -1.51 -15.08 -6.87
CA GLY A 51 -0.81 -16.35 -6.64
C GLY A 51 0.64 -16.13 -6.20
N SER A 52 1.12 -16.97 -5.27
CA SER A 52 2.42 -16.83 -4.58
C SER A 52 3.65 -16.82 -5.50
N GLN A 53 3.53 -17.39 -6.70
CA GLN A 53 4.58 -17.39 -7.73
C GLN A 53 4.72 -16.04 -8.45
N SER A 54 3.78 -15.12 -8.25
CA SER A 54 3.83 -13.79 -8.86
C SER A 54 4.70 -12.86 -8.01
N VAL A 55 5.80 -12.40 -8.56
CA VAL A 55 6.64 -11.38 -7.92
C VAL A 55 5.89 -10.04 -7.95
N VAL A 56 5.37 -9.63 -6.79
CA VAL A 56 4.69 -8.33 -6.64
C VAL A 56 5.73 -7.24 -6.45
N ALA A 57 5.66 -6.21 -7.29
CA ALA A 57 6.55 -5.06 -7.22
C ALA A 57 6.37 -4.32 -5.88
N ILE A 58 7.48 -3.92 -5.25
CA ILE A 58 7.44 -3.12 -4.03
C ILE A 58 7.47 -1.64 -4.42
N PRO A 59 6.42 -0.85 -4.16
CA PRO A 59 6.31 0.50 -4.72
C PRO A 59 7.09 1.56 -3.94
N ILE A 60 7.43 1.32 -2.67
CA ILE A 60 8.09 2.28 -1.78
C ILE A 60 9.24 1.60 -1.07
N TYR A 61 10.33 2.32 -0.85
CA TYR A 61 11.36 1.94 0.11
C TYR A 61 11.46 2.99 1.23
N VAL A 62 11.90 2.56 2.40
CA VAL A 62 12.28 3.44 3.49
C VAL A 62 13.73 3.14 3.83
N ARG A 63 14.62 4.13 3.66
CA ARG A 63 15.96 4.06 4.23
C ARG A 63 15.86 4.50 5.68
N HIS A 64 16.37 3.70 6.59
CA HIS A 64 16.31 3.97 8.02
C HIS A 64 17.70 3.84 8.64
N ASN A 65 17.97 4.68 9.62
CA ASN A 65 19.09 4.55 10.53
C ASN A 65 18.60 4.97 11.92
N LEU A 66 18.57 4.02 12.83
CA LEU A 66 18.32 4.27 14.25
C LEU A 66 19.60 3.87 14.99
N SER A 67 20.29 4.86 15.55
CA SER A 67 21.48 4.64 16.38
C SER A 67 21.16 5.03 17.80
N ILE A 68 21.23 4.04 18.69
CA ILE A 68 21.00 4.21 20.11
C ILE A 68 22.35 3.94 20.77
N LYS A 69 23.02 5.01 21.20
CA LYS A 69 24.26 4.88 21.97
C LYS A 69 23.91 4.86 23.45
N THR A 70 24.70 4.13 24.23
CA THR A 70 24.63 4.19 25.70
C THR A 70 25.01 5.60 26.13
N GLY A 71 24.05 6.35 26.67
CA GLY A 71 24.12 7.79 26.87
C GLY A 71 22.80 8.44 26.43
N GLU A 72 22.47 9.61 26.98
CA GLU A 72 21.10 10.18 27.01
C GLU A 72 20.43 10.38 25.64
N HIS A 73 21.19 10.40 24.53
CA HIS A 73 20.69 10.71 23.20
C HIS A 73 21.08 9.70 22.14
N GLY A 74 20.08 9.23 21.39
CA GLY A 74 20.23 8.52 20.12
C GLY A 74 19.92 9.41 18.93
N ARG A 75 20.06 8.87 17.71
CA ARG A 75 19.75 9.55 16.46
C ARG A 75 18.85 8.68 15.57
N LEU A 76 17.82 9.30 15.01
CA LEU A 76 16.90 8.70 14.04
C LEU A 76 17.03 9.44 12.71
N ASP A 77 17.09 8.67 11.62
CA ASP A 77 17.03 9.16 10.24
C ASP A 77 16.16 8.23 9.41
N LEU A 78 15.07 8.77 8.86
CA LEU A 78 14.18 8.05 7.95
C LEU A 78 14.05 8.85 6.64
N THR A 79 14.24 8.17 5.52
CA THR A 79 14.00 8.72 4.18
C THR A 79 13.08 7.81 3.40
N VAL A 80 12.01 8.36 2.84
CA VAL A 80 11.02 7.61 2.04
C VAL A 80 11.22 7.92 0.58
N GLY A 81 11.25 6.90 -0.27
CA GLY A 81 11.33 7.08 -1.71
C GLY A 81 10.50 6.07 -2.48
N PRO A 82 10.11 6.40 -3.72
CA PRO A 82 9.45 5.45 -4.60
C PRO A 82 10.47 4.42 -5.10
N LYS A 83 10.03 3.18 -5.31
CA LYS A 83 10.84 2.11 -5.90
C LYS A 83 10.24 1.67 -7.24
N GLN A 84 9.22 0.82 -7.25
CA GLN A 84 8.59 0.30 -8.47
C GLN A 84 7.17 0.84 -8.62
N THR A 85 7.03 2.14 -8.91
CA THR A 85 5.71 2.81 -9.07
C THR A 85 5.27 2.99 -10.52
N LEU A 86 6.09 2.58 -11.50
CA LEU A 86 5.85 2.81 -12.93
C LEU A 86 5.54 4.29 -13.27
N GLY A 87 6.23 5.21 -12.58
CA GLY A 87 6.05 6.66 -12.75
C GLY A 87 4.75 7.22 -12.16
N ARG A 88 3.96 6.42 -11.44
CA ARG A 88 2.75 6.89 -10.76
C ARG A 88 3.11 7.57 -9.45
N SER A 89 2.39 8.65 -9.13
CA SER A 89 2.54 9.35 -7.86
C SER A 89 2.04 8.51 -6.69
N VAL A 90 2.79 8.54 -5.59
CA VAL A 90 2.41 7.93 -4.33
C VAL A 90 1.86 9.01 -3.41
N GLU A 91 0.63 8.81 -2.93
CA GLU A 91 -0.15 9.79 -2.20
C GLU A 91 -0.65 9.24 -0.86
N GLY A 92 -1.04 10.14 0.04
CA GLY A 92 -1.54 9.77 1.37
C GLY A 92 -0.53 8.97 2.18
N VAL A 93 0.76 9.26 2.01
CA VAL A 93 1.84 8.53 2.67
C VAL A 93 1.90 8.90 4.14
N LYS A 94 1.79 7.88 5.00
CA LYS A 94 1.95 7.99 6.45
C LYS A 94 2.88 6.90 6.95
N ILE A 95 3.74 7.26 7.88
CA ILE A 95 4.64 6.33 8.57
C ILE A 95 4.23 6.26 10.03
N GLU A 96 4.17 5.04 10.54
CA GLU A 96 3.95 4.77 11.95
C GLU A 96 5.09 3.89 12.45
N VAL A 97 5.83 4.35 13.44
CA VAL A 97 6.91 3.59 14.06
C VAL A 97 6.55 3.35 15.51
N LEU A 98 6.42 2.08 15.89
CA LEU A 98 6.33 1.71 17.29
C LEU A 98 7.74 1.78 17.89
N MET A 99 8.00 2.82 18.65
CA MET A 99 9.29 3.03 19.29
C MET A 99 9.50 2.06 20.45
N PRO A 100 10.74 1.61 20.68
CA PRO A 100 11.12 0.90 21.90
C PRO A 100 10.76 1.71 23.16
N LYS A 101 10.43 0.99 24.23
CA LYS A 101 9.97 1.58 25.50
C LYS A 101 10.98 2.52 26.16
N CYS A 102 12.26 2.34 25.87
CA CYS A 102 13.34 3.19 26.39
C CYS A 102 13.34 4.61 25.81
N ILE A 103 12.65 4.87 24.69
CA ILE A 103 12.58 6.21 24.09
C ILE A 103 11.55 7.05 24.85
N LEU A 104 12.03 8.15 25.43
CA LEU A 104 11.23 9.10 26.19
C LEU A 104 10.64 10.18 25.30
N ASN A 105 11.42 10.71 24.36
CA ASN A 105 11.01 11.79 23.45
C ASN A 105 11.75 11.71 22.11
N CYS A 106 11.18 12.32 21.08
CA CYS A 106 11.79 12.46 19.76
C CYS A 106 11.84 13.95 19.38
N CYS A 107 13.04 14.52 19.22
CA CYS A 107 13.23 15.88 18.70
C CYS A 107 13.68 15.77 17.24
N LEU A 108 12.71 15.77 16.32
CA LEU A 108 12.93 15.53 14.91
C LEU A 108 12.63 16.78 14.08
N THR A 109 13.25 16.87 12.90
CA THR A 109 12.98 17.85 11.86
C THR A 109 12.65 17.10 10.58
N SER A 110 11.44 17.32 10.06
CA SER A 110 11.01 16.81 8.76
C SER A 110 11.23 17.85 7.68
N ASN A 111 11.74 17.43 6.51
CA ASN A 111 11.81 18.32 5.34
C ASN A 111 10.47 18.47 4.61
N GLN A 112 9.52 17.56 4.91
CA GLN A 112 8.19 17.48 4.34
C GLN A 112 7.25 16.81 5.33
N GLY A 113 6.02 17.31 5.42
CA GLY A 113 4.99 16.73 6.26
C GLY A 113 5.15 17.07 7.74
N LYS A 114 4.23 16.57 8.54
CA LYS A 114 4.17 16.81 10.00
C LYS A 114 4.37 15.50 10.74
N TYR A 115 5.03 15.55 11.90
CA TYR A 115 5.16 14.40 12.77
C TYR A 115 4.59 14.68 14.15
N ASN A 116 4.18 13.62 14.83
CA ASN A 116 3.80 13.63 16.22
C ASN A 116 4.36 12.37 16.89
N TYR A 117 4.93 12.53 18.09
CA TYR A 117 5.35 11.41 18.90
C TYR A 117 4.52 11.38 20.18
N ASP A 118 3.82 10.27 20.41
CA ASP A 118 3.10 10.05 21.66
C ASP A 118 4.01 9.29 22.66
N PRO A 119 4.46 9.92 23.74
CA PRO A 119 5.33 9.29 24.73
C PRO A 119 4.64 8.20 25.55
N VAL A 120 3.29 8.14 25.55
CA VAL A 120 2.49 7.14 26.27
C VAL A 120 2.37 5.86 25.43
N SER A 121 1.84 5.97 24.21
CA SER A 121 1.73 4.81 23.31
C SER A 121 3.06 4.40 22.66
N LYS A 122 4.08 5.26 22.74
CA LYS A 122 5.39 5.10 22.08
C LYS A 122 5.30 5.07 20.56
N ILE A 123 4.27 5.68 19.97
CA ILE A 123 4.10 5.70 18.51
C ILE A 123 4.57 7.03 17.95
N LEU A 124 5.50 6.97 16.99
CA LEU A 124 5.84 8.09 16.12
C LEU A 124 4.98 8.02 14.86
N HIS A 125 4.13 9.01 14.67
CA HIS A 125 3.37 9.24 13.44
C HIS A 125 4.06 10.30 12.60
N TRP A 126 4.26 10.04 11.31
CA TRP A 126 4.75 11.01 10.33
C TRP A 126 3.85 11.02 9.10
N GLU A 127 3.14 12.12 8.90
CA GLU A 127 2.24 12.34 7.76
C GLU A 127 2.97 13.13 6.67
N ILE A 128 3.33 12.45 5.59
CA ILE A 128 4.13 13.00 4.47
C ILE A 128 3.24 13.61 3.39
N GLY A 129 2.09 12.97 3.12
CA GLY A 129 1.21 13.34 2.01
C GLY A 129 1.69 12.72 0.69
N LYS A 130 1.99 13.54 -0.32
CA LYS A 130 2.45 13.08 -1.65
C LYS A 130 3.97 13.04 -1.71
N ILE A 131 4.56 11.93 -2.17
CA ILE A 131 6.03 11.86 -2.32
C ILE A 131 6.49 12.77 -3.46
N ASP A 132 7.36 13.73 -3.14
CA ASP A 132 8.11 14.50 -4.12
C ASP A 132 9.40 13.75 -4.50
N VAL A 133 9.56 13.46 -5.79
CA VAL A 133 10.72 12.73 -6.31
C VAL A 133 11.95 13.61 -6.48
N THR A 134 11.77 14.93 -6.57
CA THR A 134 12.87 15.89 -6.70
C THR A 134 13.57 16.11 -5.36
N LYS A 135 12.81 16.07 -4.27
CA LYS A 135 13.29 16.19 -2.89
C LYS A 135 12.58 15.16 -2.02
N LEU A 136 13.23 14.01 -1.85
CA LEU A 136 12.66 12.89 -1.11
C LEU A 136 12.26 13.30 0.33
N PRO A 137 11.08 12.89 0.81
CA PRO A 137 10.67 13.07 2.20
C PRO A 137 11.69 12.45 3.15
N ASN A 138 12.14 13.24 4.12
CA ASN A 138 13.09 12.85 5.14
C ASN A 138 12.69 13.44 6.49
N ILE A 139 12.90 12.66 7.55
CA ILE A 139 12.79 13.10 8.94
C ILE A 139 14.04 12.65 9.71
N ARG A 140 14.69 13.59 10.40
CA ARG A 140 15.94 13.37 11.13
C ARG A 140 15.96 14.10 12.44
N GLY A 141 16.64 13.55 13.44
CA GLY A 141 16.91 14.26 14.68
C GLY A 141 17.39 13.36 15.80
N THR A 142 17.22 13.84 17.03
CA THR A 142 17.66 13.15 18.23
C THR A 142 16.47 12.45 18.91
N VAL A 143 16.76 11.31 19.54
CA VAL A 143 15.82 10.59 20.39
C VAL A 143 16.37 10.55 21.81
N SER A 144 15.58 10.93 22.79
CA SER A 144 15.97 10.90 24.20
C SER A 144 15.71 9.51 24.78
N ILE A 145 16.69 8.94 25.44
CA ILE A 145 16.67 7.58 25.96
C ILE A 145 16.62 7.65 27.49
N ALA A 146 15.87 6.75 28.12
CA ALA A 146 15.85 6.62 29.57
C ALA A 146 17.23 6.19 30.10
N THR A 147 17.70 6.87 31.16
CA THR A 147 18.99 6.60 31.80
C THR A 147 19.04 5.15 32.30
N GLY A 148 20.12 4.43 31.99
CA GLY A 148 20.30 3.03 32.40
C GLY A 148 19.45 2.01 31.64
N ALA A 149 18.78 2.40 30.54
CA ALA A 149 18.04 1.45 29.72
C ALA A 149 18.98 0.49 28.97
N ASN A 150 18.60 -0.78 28.92
CA ASN A 150 19.24 -1.77 28.05
C ASN A 150 18.90 -1.43 26.59
N THR A 151 19.91 -1.06 25.81
CA THR A 151 19.78 -0.68 24.39
C THR A 151 20.11 -1.82 23.43
N SER A 152 20.27 -3.04 23.96
CA SER A 152 20.55 -4.26 23.19
C SER A 152 19.33 -4.69 22.35
N ASP A 153 19.57 -4.96 21.06
CA ASP A 153 18.62 -5.55 20.09
C ASP A 153 17.29 -4.81 19.89
N ILE A 154 17.38 -3.51 19.64
CA ILE A 154 16.24 -2.65 19.36
C ILE A 154 16.06 -2.44 17.85
N ASN A 155 15.15 -3.20 17.25
CA ASN A 155 14.77 -3.08 15.84
C ASN A 155 13.26 -2.80 15.72
N PRO A 156 12.82 -1.54 15.89
CA PRO A 156 11.41 -1.21 15.75
C PRO A 156 10.94 -1.44 14.32
N SER A 157 9.65 -1.66 14.18
CA SER A 157 9.03 -1.82 12.87
C SER A 157 8.38 -0.53 12.39
N ILE A 158 8.53 -0.24 11.11
CA ILE A 158 7.92 0.87 10.39
C ILE A 158 6.70 0.32 9.66
N ASN A 159 5.51 0.74 10.04
CA ASN A 159 4.30 0.54 9.26
C ASN A 159 4.15 1.70 8.28
N VAL A 160 3.87 1.40 7.01
CA VAL A 160 3.73 2.40 5.95
C VAL A 160 2.34 2.30 5.36
N HIS A 161 1.64 3.43 5.35
CA HIS A 161 0.36 3.58 4.66
C HIS A 161 0.56 4.46 3.43
N PHE A 162 -0.06 4.09 2.31
CA PHE A 162 -0.02 4.86 1.07
C PHE A 162 -1.14 4.45 0.12
N THR A 163 -1.41 5.30 -0.87
CA THR A 163 -2.28 5.01 -2.01
C THR A 163 -1.59 5.39 -3.31
N ILE A 164 -1.76 4.56 -4.34
CA ILE A 164 -1.27 4.82 -5.70
C ILE A 164 -2.45 4.73 -6.65
N ASN A 165 -2.78 5.85 -7.28
CA ASN A 165 -3.81 5.94 -8.29
C ASN A 165 -3.29 5.45 -9.64
N GLN A 166 -4.17 4.85 -10.45
CA GLN A 166 -3.88 4.37 -11.81
C GLN A 166 -2.80 3.28 -11.87
N LEU A 167 -2.70 2.47 -10.82
CA LEU A 167 -1.78 1.32 -10.74
C LEU A 167 -2.46 0.13 -10.05
N ALA A 168 -2.39 -1.03 -10.70
CA ALA A 168 -2.57 -2.33 -10.05
C ALA A 168 -1.18 -2.93 -9.83
N ILE A 169 -0.74 -3.01 -8.57
CA ILE A 169 0.63 -3.46 -8.24
C ILE A 169 0.90 -4.91 -8.64
N SER A 170 -0.15 -5.72 -8.78
CA SER A 170 -0.08 -7.08 -9.32
C SER A 170 0.22 -7.15 -10.82
N GLY A 171 0.15 -6.02 -11.53
CA GLY A 171 0.19 -5.98 -12.99
C GLY A 171 -1.12 -6.37 -13.66
N LEU A 172 -2.19 -6.64 -12.91
CA LEU A 172 -3.49 -6.99 -13.46
C LEU A 172 -3.98 -5.93 -14.44
N LYS A 173 -4.43 -6.37 -15.62
CA LYS A 173 -4.98 -5.49 -16.65
C LYS A 173 -6.27 -6.06 -17.22
N VAL A 174 -7.34 -5.28 -17.13
CA VAL A 174 -8.59 -5.50 -17.88
C VAL A 174 -8.29 -5.40 -19.37
N ASN A 175 -8.71 -6.43 -20.11
CA ASN A 175 -8.59 -6.47 -21.57
C ASN A 175 -9.81 -5.78 -22.21
N ARG A 176 -11.01 -6.31 -21.96
CA ARG A 176 -12.24 -5.81 -22.57
C ARG A 176 -13.45 -6.04 -21.67
N LEU A 177 -14.41 -5.11 -21.76
CA LEU A 177 -15.75 -5.25 -21.22
C LEU A 177 -16.75 -5.12 -22.37
N ASP A 178 -17.50 -6.18 -22.63
CA ASP A 178 -18.50 -6.25 -23.70
C ASP A 178 -19.91 -6.31 -23.13
N MET A 179 -20.86 -5.74 -23.87
CA MET A 179 -22.27 -5.73 -23.51
C MET A 179 -23.08 -6.34 -24.65
N TYR A 180 -23.97 -7.25 -24.30
CA TYR A 180 -24.90 -7.94 -25.17
C TYR A 180 -26.34 -7.72 -24.70
N GLY A 181 -27.31 -7.98 -25.56
CA GLY A 181 -28.74 -7.89 -25.23
C GLY A 181 -29.31 -6.47 -25.23
N GLU A 182 -28.48 -5.45 -25.44
CA GLU A 182 -28.88 -4.04 -25.49
C GLU A 182 -28.21 -3.33 -26.67
N LYS A 183 -28.93 -2.40 -27.32
CA LYS A 183 -28.47 -1.70 -28.53
C LYS A 183 -27.71 -0.39 -28.25
N TYR A 184 -27.87 0.19 -27.06
CA TYR A 184 -27.20 1.44 -26.71
C TYR A 184 -25.69 1.22 -26.48
N LYS A 185 -24.91 2.30 -26.58
CA LYS A 185 -23.46 2.27 -26.34
C LYS A 185 -23.13 2.98 -25.03
N PRO A 186 -22.97 2.25 -23.91
CA PRO A 186 -22.63 2.87 -22.64
C PRO A 186 -21.17 3.34 -22.63
N PHE A 187 -20.89 4.33 -21.79
CA PHE A 187 -19.53 4.62 -21.38
C PHE A 187 -19.00 3.47 -20.50
N LYS A 188 -17.79 3.01 -20.80
CA LYS A 188 -17.12 1.93 -20.06
C LYS A 188 -15.77 2.45 -19.58
N GLY A 189 -15.53 2.40 -18.27
CA GLY A 189 -14.30 2.87 -17.65
C GLY A 189 -13.74 1.86 -16.66
N VAL A 190 -12.43 1.88 -16.48
CA VAL A 190 -11.73 1.12 -15.44
C VAL A 190 -10.77 2.04 -14.70
N LYS A 191 -10.74 1.93 -13.37
CA LYS A 191 -9.80 2.63 -12.52
C LYS A 191 -9.08 1.63 -11.63
N TYR A 192 -7.76 1.71 -11.60
CA TYR A 192 -6.93 0.91 -10.69
C TYR A 192 -6.48 1.77 -9.51
N ILE A 193 -6.55 1.22 -8.31
CA ILE A 193 -6.08 1.86 -7.09
C ILE A 193 -5.35 0.80 -6.28
N THR A 194 -4.10 1.07 -5.93
CA THR A 194 -3.34 0.26 -4.97
C THR A 194 -3.35 1.00 -3.62
N LYS A 195 -3.68 0.29 -2.55
CA LYS A 195 -3.59 0.80 -1.17
C LYS A 195 -2.70 -0.11 -0.36
N ALA A 196 -1.94 0.45 0.58
CA ALA A 196 -1.21 -0.35 1.54
C ALA A 196 -2.19 -1.15 2.43
N GLY A 197 -1.97 -2.46 2.52
CA GLY A 197 -2.51 -3.29 3.59
C GLY A 197 -1.58 -3.24 4.81
N ARG A 198 -1.15 -4.41 5.29
CA ARG A 198 -0.07 -4.51 6.27
C ARG A 198 1.29 -4.43 5.58
N PHE A 199 1.80 -3.21 5.38
CA PHE A 199 3.13 -2.99 4.80
C PHE A 199 4.11 -2.58 5.91
N GLN A 200 5.01 -3.48 6.28
CA GLN A 200 5.91 -3.34 7.41
C GLN A 200 7.37 -3.49 6.98
N ILE A 201 8.22 -2.54 7.37
CA ILE A 201 9.68 -2.59 7.18
C ILE A 201 10.31 -2.74 8.57
N ARG A 202 11.24 -3.67 8.74
CA ARG A 202 12.00 -3.83 9.99
C ARG A 202 13.25 -2.96 9.93
N MET A 203 13.47 -2.17 10.98
CA MET A 203 14.69 -1.36 11.10
C MET A 203 15.93 -2.20 11.38
#